data_AF-A0A2S5X5Q8-F1
#
_entry.id   AF-A0A2S5X5Q8-F1
#
_cell.length_a   1.000
_cell.length_b   1.000
_cell.length_c   1.000
_cell.angle_alpha   90.00
_cell.angle_beta   90.00
_cell.angle_gamma   90.00
#
_symmetry.space_group_name_H-M   'P 1'
#
loop_
_entity.id
_entity.type
_entity.pdbx_description
1 polymer ?
#
loop_
_entity_poly.entity_id
_entity_poly.type
_entity_poly.pdbx_seq_one_letter_code
_entity_poly.pdbx_strand_id
1 'polypeptide(L)'
;MQQHADAVEADLARFYGVELSALYRGELSVRRLSVLLKHLPPDAATKRIGMPASSEGWGVAEYLLADVYQAFSGQPHPARPTVNDAKTKHSDRVARLRAQRERLGVSAP
;
A
#
# COMPACT_ATOMS: atom_id res chain seq x y z
N MET A 1 -6.02 -6.32 8.72
CA MET A 1 -6.56 -5.07 9.29
C MET A 1 -5.55 -4.37 10.19
N GLN A 2 -4.89 -5.06 11.13
CA GLN A 2 -3.90 -4.46 12.06
C GLN A 2 -2.80 -3.62 11.38
N GLN A 3 -2.15 -4.14 10.33
CA GLN A 3 -1.09 -3.41 9.61
C GLN A 3 -1.50 -2.02 9.07
N HIS A 4 -2.79 -1.81 8.79
CA HIS A 4 -3.28 -0.51 8.33
C HIS A 4 -3.46 0.49 9.47
N ALA A 5 -3.81 0.01 10.67
CA ALA A 5 -3.97 0.86 11.83
C ALA A 5 -2.61 1.37 12.32
N ASP A 6 -1.61 0.48 12.39
CA ASP A 6 -0.26 0.81 12.87
C ASP A 6 0.42 1.86 11.98
N ALA A 7 0.26 1.77 10.66
CA ALA A 7 0.81 2.75 9.73
C ALA A 7 0.13 4.12 9.85
N VAL A 8 -1.18 4.14 10.07
CA VAL A 8 -1.93 5.39 10.30
C VAL A 8 -1.47 6.06 11.59
N GLU A 9 -1.30 5.29 12.67
CA GLU A 9 -0.80 5.80 13.93
C GLU A 9 0.60 6.39 13.80
N ALA A 10 1.52 5.67 13.16
CA ALA A 10 2.88 6.15 12.91
C ALA A 10 2.92 7.42 12.05
N ASP A 11 2.13 7.50 10.98
CA ASP A 11 2.11 8.67 10.11
C ASP A 11 1.45 9.90 10.78
N LEU A 12 0.38 9.70 11.57
CA LEU A 12 -0.25 10.79 12.32
C LEU A 12 0.71 11.38 13.35
N ALA A 13 1.45 10.53 14.07
CA ALA A 13 2.48 10.96 15.00
C ALA A 13 3.63 11.68 14.28
N ARG A 14 4.13 11.11 13.17
CA ARG A 14 5.26 11.65 12.41
C ARG A 14 4.98 13.00 11.75
N PHE A 15 3.85 13.14 11.06
CA PHE A 15 3.59 14.32 10.22
C PHE A 15 2.77 15.39 10.92
N TYR A 16 1.97 15.03 11.92
CA TYR A 16 1.05 15.96 12.58
C TYR A 16 1.19 16.01 14.10
N GLY A 17 2.01 15.14 14.71
CA GLY A 17 2.14 15.07 16.17
C GLY A 17 0.83 14.68 16.88
N VAL A 18 -0.03 13.92 16.19
CA VAL A 18 -1.35 13.53 16.69
C VAL A 18 -1.36 12.04 16.98
N GLU A 19 -1.80 11.68 18.18
CA GLU A 19 -2.02 10.30 18.58
C GLU A 19 -3.37 9.79 18.05
N LEU A 20 -3.39 8.60 17.45
CA LEU A 20 -4.64 8.00 16.96
C LEU A 20 -5.62 7.71 18.11
N SER A 21 -5.09 7.42 19.31
CA SER A 21 -5.87 7.21 20.52
C SER A 21 -6.71 8.42 20.96
N ALA A 22 -6.38 9.63 20.49
CA ALA A 22 -7.17 10.85 20.72
C ALA A 22 -8.59 10.75 20.12
N LEU A 23 -8.80 9.89 19.13
CA LEU A 23 -10.13 9.63 18.56
C LEU A 23 -11.06 8.99 19.60
N TYR A 24 -10.55 8.02 20.36
CA TYR A 24 -11.31 7.30 21.39
C TYR A 24 -11.51 8.13 22.66
N ARG A 25 -10.63 9.12 22.91
CA ARG A 25 -10.78 10.11 23.99
C ARG A 25 -11.74 11.25 23.65
N GLY A 26 -12.14 11.40 22.38
CA GLY A 26 -12.99 12.51 21.92
C GLY A 26 -12.24 13.82 21.65
N GLU A 27 -10.91 13.81 21.77
CA GLU A 27 -10.02 14.96 21.50
C GLU A 27 -9.77 15.16 20.00
N LEU A 28 -9.90 14.08 19.21
CA LEU A 28 -9.82 14.07 17.76
C LEU A 28 -11.17 13.70 17.16
N SER A 29 -11.73 14.56 16.31
CA SER A 29 -12.97 14.24 15.60
C SER A 29 -12.73 13.38 14.36
N VAL A 30 -13.69 12.53 14.00
CA VAL A 30 -13.66 11.73 12.75
C VAL A 30 -13.46 12.61 11.51
N ARG A 31 -14.09 13.80 11.50
CA ARG A 31 -13.93 14.79 10.43
C ARG A 31 -12.47 15.25 10.32
N ARG A 32 -11.83 15.58 11.44
CA ARG A 32 -10.42 16.01 11.46
C ARG A 32 -9.50 14.88 11.02
N LEU A 33 -9.71 13.65 11.52
CA LEU A 33 -8.96 12.48 11.08
C LEU A 33 -9.05 12.29 9.56
N SER A 34 -10.24 12.41 8.96
CA SER A 34 -10.43 12.31 7.52
C SER A 34 -9.63 13.36 6.74
N VAL A 35 -9.56 14.60 7.24
CA VAL A 35 -8.75 15.66 6.62
C VAL A 35 -7.26 15.32 6.68
N LEU A 36 -6.75 14.90 7.84
CA LEU A 36 -5.34 14.54 7.99
C LEU A 36 -4.95 13.39 7.04
N LEU A 37 -5.77 12.34 6.96
CA LEU A 37 -5.52 11.22 6.06
C LEU A 37 -5.55 11.59 4.56
N LYS A 38 -6.41 12.55 4.18
CA LYS A 38 -6.47 13.05 2.80
C LYS A 38 -5.23 13.84 2.41
N HIS A 39 -4.67 14.60 3.35
CA HIS A 39 -3.52 15.47 3.11
C HIS A 39 -2.17 14.87 3.53
N LEU A 40 -2.14 13.57 3.85
CA LEU A 40 -0.89 12.85 4.06
C LEU A 40 0.02 12.97 2.83
N PRO A 41 1.32 13.24 3.04
CA PRO A 41 2.32 13.19 1.98
C PRO A 41 2.33 11.86 1.21
N PRO A 42 2.73 11.86 -0.07
CA PRO A 42 2.75 10.64 -0.89
C PRO A 42 3.73 9.57 -0.41
N ASP A 43 4.74 9.95 0.39
CA ASP A 43 5.72 9.05 1.00
C ASP A 43 5.25 8.45 2.34
N ALA A 44 4.07 8.84 2.83
CA ALA A 44 3.48 8.29 4.06
C ALA A 44 3.27 6.77 3.95
N ALA A 45 3.56 6.04 5.02
CA ALA A 45 3.43 4.58 5.05
C ALA A 45 1.99 4.14 4.70
N THR A 46 1.00 4.86 5.21
CA THR A 46 -0.43 4.68 4.96
C THR A 46 -0.78 4.74 3.48
N LYS A 47 -0.14 5.62 2.70
CA LYS A 47 -0.36 5.74 1.25
C LYS A 47 0.32 4.62 0.45
N ARG A 48 1.36 4.02 1.01
CA ARG A 48 2.07 2.89 0.39
C ARG A 48 1.40 1.54 0.65
N ILE A 49 0.51 1.44 1.64
CA ILE A 49 -0.21 0.18 1.87
C ILE A 49 -1.10 -0.15 0.67
N GLY A 50 -0.80 -1.28 0.02
CA GLY A 50 -1.51 -1.74 -1.18
C GLY A 50 -0.76 -1.47 -2.48
N MET A 51 0.34 -0.70 -2.43
CA MET A 51 1.31 -0.70 -3.52
C MET A 51 1.98 -2.09 -3.60
N PRO A 52 2.41 -2.54 -4.79
CA PRO A 52 3.12 -3.81 -4.91
C PRO A 52 4.38 -3.79 -4.04
N ALA A 53 4.71 -4.91 -3.42
CA ALA A 53 5.90 -5.03 -2.55
C ALA A 53 7.19 -4.68 -3.32
N SER A 54 7.21 -4.89 -4.63
CA SER A 54 8.31 -4.43 -5.48
C SER A 54 8.49 -2.91 -5.46
N SER A 55 7.46 -2.11 -5.22
CA SER A 55 7.55 -0.64 -5.09
C SER A 55 7.80 -0.15 -3.66
N GLU A 56 8.02 -1.06 -2.71
CA GLU A 56 8.31 -0.70 -1.33
C GLU A 56 9.65 0.06 -1.26
N GLY A 57 9.59 1.31 -0.78
CA GLY A 57 10.75 2.22 -0.74
C GLY A 57 11.01 3.00 -2.04
N TRP A 58 10.31 2.72 -3.14
CA TRP A 58 10.43 3.50 -4.38
C TRP A 58 9.43 4.65 -4.38
N GLY A 59 9.95 5.87 -4.23
CA GLY A 59 9.22 7.10 -4.46
C GLY A 59 9.33 7.55 -5.92
N VAL A 60 8.75 8.73 -6.21
CA VAL A 60 8.79 9.34 -7.55
C VAL A 60 10.23 9.58 -8.01
N ALA A 61 11.11 9.99 -7.11
CA ALA A 61 12.51 10.24 -7.42
C ALA A 61 13.23 8.96 -7.89
N GLU A 62 13.00 7.83 -7.22
CA GLU A 62 13.62 6.54 -7.56
C GLU A 62 13.16 6.05 -8.94
N TYR A 63 11.87 6.21 -9.27
CA TYR A 63 11.36 5.91 -10.61
C TYR A 63 12.00 6.80 -11.68
N LEU A 64 12.09 8.11 -11.44
CA LEU A 64 12.71 9.04 -12.38
C LEU A 64 14.21 8.76 -12.56
N LEU A 65 14.94 8.44 -11.48
CA LEU A 65 16.34 8.04 -11.52
C LEU A 65 16.54 6.74 -12.32
N ALA A 66 15.64 5.77 -12.19
CA ALA A 66 15.68 4.55 -12.98
C ALA A 66 15.41 4.81 -14.47
N ASP A 67 14.52 5.75 -14.81
CA ASP A 67 14.28 6.17 -16.19
C ASP A 67 15.49 6.90 -16.78
N VAL A 68 16.16 7.75 -15.98
CA VAL A 68 17.43 8.39 -16.38
C VAL A 68 18.51 7.34 -16.62
N TYR A 69 18.70 6.38 -15.71
CA TYR A 69 19.63 5.26 -15.91
C TYR A 69 19.35 4.52 -17.22
N GLN A 70 18.07 4.23 -17.50
CA GLN A 70 17.67 3.55 -18.73
C GLN A 70 17.96 4.40 -19.97
N ALA A 71 17.75 5.72 -19.92
CA ALA A 71 18.07 6.62 -21.02
C ALA A 71 19.57 6.61 -21.37
N PHE A 72 20.45 6.49 -20.36
CA PHE A 72 21.90 6.47 -20.57
C PHE A 72 22.48 5.09 -20.90
N SER A 73 21.93 4.02 -20.32
CA SER A 73 22.46 2.65 -20.50
C SER A 73 21.77 1.86 -21.61
N GLY A 74 20.58 2.29 -22.04
CA GLY A 74 19.69 1.53 -22.93
C GLY A 74 19.05 0.31 -22.26
N GLN A 75 19.29 0.06 -20.97
CA GLN A 75 18.79 -1.10 -20.22
C GLN A 75 17.95 -0.64 -19.03
N PRO A 76 16.86 -1.34 -18.66
CA PRO A 76 16.11 -1.00 -17.46
C PRO A 76 16.99 -1.18 -16.21
N HIS A 77 16.81 -0.31 -15.21
CA HIS A 77 17.53 -0.44 -13.95
C HIS A 77 17.23 -1.80 -13.29
N PRO A 78 18.25 -2.57 -12.84
CA PRO A 78 18.07 -3.95 -12.38
C PRO A 78 17.14 -4.09 -11.17
N ALA A 79 17.07 -3.05 -10.33
CA ALA A 79 16.17 -3.02 -9.16
C ALA A 79 14.78 -2.43 -9.46
N ARG A 80 14.44 -2.13 -10.73
CA ARG A 80 13.16 -1.49 -11.07
C ARG A 80 11.98 -2.39 -10.65
N PRO A 81 10.99 -1.87 -9.89
CA PRO A 81 9.80 -2.61 -9.54
C PRO A 81 9.02 -3.01 -10.79
N THR A 82 8.70 -4.29 -10.96
CA THR A 82 7.84 -4.73 -12.07
C THR A 82 6.41 -4.91 -11.59
N VAL A 83 5.44 -4.43 -12.38
CA VAL A 83 4.00 -4.44 -12.04
C VAL A 83 3.42 -5.87 -11.92
N ASN A 84 4.23 -6.89 -12.22
CA ASN A 84 3.77 -8.27 -12.33
C ASN A 84 3.32 -8.90 -11.00
N ASP A 85 3.81 -8.43 -9.85
CA ASP A 85 3.49 -9.03 -8.55
C ASP A 85 2.00 -8.95 -8.18
N ALA A 86 1.30 -7.91 -8.65
CA ALA A 86 -0.12 -7.71 -8.35
C ALA A 86 -1.02 -8.70 -9.12
N LYS A 87 -0.67 -9.02 -10.38
CA LYS A 87 -1.43 -9.99 -11.20
C LYS A 87 -1.30 -11.40 -10.64
N THR A 88 -0.11 -11.78 -10.19
CA THR A 88 0.18 -13.09 -9.59
C THR A 88 -0.63 -13.31 -8.31
N LYS A 89 -0.76 -12.28 -7.46
CA LYS A 89 -1.57 -12.38 -6.23
C LYS A 89 -3.07 -12.54 -6.52
N HIS A 90 -3.59 -11.91 -7.58
CA HIS A 90 -4.99 -12.06 -7.96
C HIS A 90 -5.29 -13.47 -8.48
N SER A 91 -4.43 -14.02 -9.36
CA SER A 91 -4.58 -15.40 -9.84
C SER A 91 -4.51 -16.42 -8.71
N ASP A 92 -3.57 -16.24 -7.77
CA ASP A 92 -3.44 -17.12 -6.61
C ASP A 92 -4.68 -17.05 -5.69
N ARG A 93 -5.23 -15.85 -5.50
CA ARG A 93 -6.46 -15.66 -4.72
C ARG A 93 -7.65 -16.33 -5.41
N VAL A 94 -7.79 -16.18 -6.72
CA VAL A 94 -8.85 -16.83 -7.51
C VAL A 94 -8.71 -18.36 -7.44
N ALA A 95 -7.49 -18.89 -7.55
CA ALA A 95 -7.21 -20.32 -7.42
C ALA A 95 -7.57 -20.85 -6.03
N ARG A 96 -7.22 -20.13 -4.96
CA ARG A 96 -7.59 -20.50 -3.58
C ARG A 96 -9.10 -20.50 -3.35
N LEU A 97 -9.79 -19.48 -3.85
CA LEU A 97 -11.25 -19.39 -3.77
C LEU A 97 -11.92 -20.53 -4.54
N ARG A 98 -11.38 -20.89 -5.71
CA ARG A 98 -11.86 -22.03 -6.51
C ARG A 98 -11.69 -23.36 -5.76
N ALA A 99 -10.51 -23.62 -5.24
CA ALA A 99 -10.23 -24.81 -4.43
C ALA A 99 -11.09 -24.87 -3.15
N GLN A 100 -11.37 -23.72 -2.53
CA GLN A 100 -12.27 -23.66 -1.37
C GLN A 100 -13.72 -23.97 -1.76
N ARG A 101 -14.20 -23.48 -2.90
CA ARG A 101 -15.54 -23.80 -3.41
C ARG A 101 -15.69 -25.28 -3.74
N GLU A 102 -14.67 -25.89 -4.36
CA GLU A 102 -14.63 -27.32 -4.65
C GLU A 102 -14.68 -28.17 -3.38
N ARG A 103 -13.93 -27.79 -2.32
CA ARG A 103 -13.99 -28.46 -1.00
C ARG A 103 -15.37 -28.39 -0.35
N LEU A 104 -16.09 -27.30 -0.57
CA LEU A 104 -17.42 -27.07 0.02
C LEU A 104 -18.54 -27.76 -0.78
N GLY A 105 -18.23 -28.44 -1.89
CA GLY A 105 -19.22 -29.19 -2.68
C GLY A 105 -20.28 -28.31 -3.34
N VAL A 106 -20.06 -26.99 -3.41
CA VAL A 106 -21.00 -26.05 -4.03
C VAL A 106 -20.81 -26.11 -5.55
N SER A 107 -21.50 -27.07 -6.18
CA SER A 107 -21.72 -27.05 -7.64
C SER A 107 -22.49 -25.78 -7.98
N ALA A 108 -21.99 -25.00 -8.94
CA ALA A 108 -22.75 -23.89 -9.50
C ALA A 108 -24.07 -24.42 -10.10
N PRO A 109 -25.18 -23.65 -10.03
CA PRO A 109 -26.38 -23.99 -10.79
C PRO A 109 -26.11 -23.96 -12.30
#